data_AF-A0A358HQ80-F1
#
_entry.id   AF-A0A358HQ80-F1
#
_cell.length_a   1.000
_cell.length_b   1.000
_cell.length_c   1.000
_cell.angle_alpha   90.00
_cell.angle_beta   90.00
_cell.angle_gamma   90.00
#
_symmetry.space_group_name_H-M   'P 1'
#
loop_
_entity.id
_entity.type
_entity.pdbx_description
1 polymer ?
#
loop_
_entity_poly.entity_id
_entity_poly.type
_entity_poly.pdbx_seq_one_letter_code
_entity_poly.pdbx_strand_id
1 'polypeptide(L)' 'GIEQRAELLKTDASEDQAKAIDQALARLIAPDQMGTLFKVLIGYGATTTPPPCISGAEG' A
#
# COMPACT_ATOMS: atom_id res chain seq x y z
N GLY A 1 6.00 0.00 -1.34
CA GLY A 1 5.94 -0.59 -2.70
C GLY A 1 4.91 0.10 -3.60
N ILE A 2 3.72 0.39 -3.08
CA ILE A 2 2.65 1.02 -3.87
C ILE A 2 3.00 2.42 -4.39
N GLU A 3 3.76 3.23 -3.64
CA GLU A 3 4.21 4.56 -4.08
C GLU A 3 5.07 4.48 -5.35
N GLN A 4 6.05 3.57 -5.37
CA GLN A 4 6.92 3.35 -6.53
C GLN A 4 6.12 2.86 -7.75
N ARG A 5 5.07 2.07 -7.52
CA ARG A 5 4.13 1.67 -8.58
C ARG A 5 3.30 2.86 -9.08
N ALA A 6 2.86 3.75 -8.20
CA ALA A 6 2.11 4.95 -8.58
C ALA A 6 2.96 5.86 -9.47
N GLU A 7 4.24 6.09 -9.13
CA GLU A 7 5.16 6.84 -9.99
C GLU A 7 5.32 6.21 -11.38
N LEU A 8 5.50 4.89 -11.44
CA LEU A 8 5.59 4.16 -12.71
C LEU A 8 4.29 4.22 -13.53
N LEU A 9 3.12 4.29 -12.90
CA LEU A 9 1.87 4.43 -13.63
C LEU A 9 1.69 5.84 -14.18
N LYS A 10 2.25 6.85 -13.51
CA LYS A 10 2.17 8.26 -13.95
C LYS A 10 3.05 8.56 -15.17
N THR A 11 4.04 7.74 -15.50
CA THR A 11 4.94 8.00 -16.65
C THR A 11 4.22 7.99 -17.99
N ASP A 12 3.21 7.12 -18.14
CA ASP A 12 2.44 6.95 -19.38
C ASP A 12 0.99 7.45 -19.26
N ALA A 13 0.66 8.14 -18.16
CA ALA A 13 -0.68 8.61 -17.85
C ALA A 13 -0.97 9.97 -18.49
N SER A 14 -2.22 10.21 -18.87
CA SER A 14 -2.71 11.58 -19.09
C SER A 14 -2.71 12.37 -17.77
N GLU A 15 -2.79 13.71 -17.84
CA GLU A 15 -2.83 14.55 -16.65
C GLU A 15 -4.01 14.21 -15.72
N ASP A 16 -5.17 13.90 -16.29
CA ASP A 16 -6.35 13.50 -15.52
C ASP A 16 -6.15 12.14 -14.83
N GLN A 17 -5.48 11.20 -15.51
CA GLN A 17 -5.13 9.91 -14.95
C GLN A 17 -4.09 10.05 -13.83
N ALA A 18 -3.09 10.91 -14.01
CA ALA A 18 -2.07 11.17 -12.98
C ALA A 18 -2.71 11.73 -11.71
N LYS A 19 -3.62 12.71 -11.83
CA LYS A 19 -4.39 13.24 -10.70
C LYS A 19 -5.24 12.17 -10.02
N ALA A 20 -5.89 11.31 -10.81
CA ALA A 20 -6.69 10.21 -10.27
C ALA A 20 -5.83 9.19 -9.51
N ILE A 21 -4.62 8.90 -10.01
CA ILE A 21 -3.65 8.01 -9.35
C ILE A 21 -3.20 8.62 -8.01
N ASP A 22 -2.86 9.91 -7.97
CA ASP A 22 -2.45 10.58 -6.74
C ASP A 22 -3.58 10.59 -5.69
N GLN A 23 -4.82 10.87 -6.11
CA GLN A 23 -6.00 10.82 -5.23
C GLN A 23 -6.26 9.40 -4.70
N ALA A 24 -6.13 8.39 -5.56
CA ALA A 24 -6.30 7.00 -5.16
C ALA A 24 -5.22 6.58 -4.15
N LEU A 25 -3.96 6.94 -4.39
CA LEU A 25 -2.85 6.68 -3.49
C LEU A 25 -3.11 7.31 -2.12
N ALA A 26 -3.44 8.60 -2.08
CA ALA A 26 -3.72 9.31 -0.84
C ALA A 26 -4.85 8.65 -0.03
N ARG A 27 -5.96 8.28 -0.68
CA ARG A 27 -7.08 7.60 -0.01
C ARG A 27 -6.66 6.27 0.64
N LEU A 28 -5.75 5.53 0.00
CA LEU A 28 -5.32 4.21 0.47
C LEU A 28 -4.31 4.27 1.61
N ILE A 29 -3.38 5.24 1.59
CA ILE A 29 -2.23 5.22 2.52
C ILE A 29 -2.11 6.45 3.43
N ALA A 30 -2.82 7.54 3.16
CA ALA A 30 -2.72 8.73 4.00
C ALA A 30 -3.30 8.47 5.40
N PRO A 31 -2.67 8.98 6.46
CA PRO A 31 -3.04 8.65 7.84
C PRO A 31 -4.39 9.22 8.27
N ASP A 32 -4.80 10.35 7.69
CA ASP A 32 -6.11 10.99 7.85
C ASP A 32 -7.21 10.34 7.00
N GLN A 33 -6.83 9.43 6.11
CA GLN A 33 -7.73 8.62 5.28
C GLN A 33 -7.69 7.16 5.78
N MET A 34 -7.62 6.18 4.87
CA MET A 34 -7.70 4.77 5.25
C MET A 34 -6.35 4.20 5.70
N GLY A 35 -5.24 4.93 5.55
CA GLY A 35 -3.89 4.42 5.82
C GLY A 35 -3.62 4.05 7.28
N THR A 36 -4.38 4.62 8.22
CA THR A 36 -4.34 4.21 9.63
C THR A 36 -5.64 3.59 10.13
N LEU A 37 -6.78 3.89 9.48
CA LEU A 37 -8.09 3.41 9.90
C LEU A 37 -8.31 1.94 9.50
N PHE A 38 -7.86 1.55 8.31
CA PHE A 38 -7.90 0.15 7.87
C PHE A 38 -6.73 -0.62 8.47
N LYS A 39 -7.02 -1.81 9.00
CA LYS A 39 -6.02 -2.72 9.57
C LYS A 39 -5.93 -3.99 8.71
N VAL A 40 -4.73 -4.53 8.59
CA VAL A 40 -4.45 -5.77 7.86
C VAL A 40 -3.99 -6.82 8.85
N LEU A 41 -4.58 -8.00 8.78
CA LEU A 41 -4.20 -9.18 9.55
C LEU A 41 -3.80 -10.28 8.57
N ILE A 42 -2.75 -11.03 8.91
CA ILE A 42 -2.31 -12.18 8.13
C ILE A 42 -2.22 -13.39 9.06
N GLY A 43 -2.93 -14.47 8.70
CA GLY A 43 -2.74 -15.78 9.32
C GLY A 43 -1.70 -16.57 8.52
N TYR A 44 -0.69 -17.10 9.20
CA TYR A 44 0.30 -18.00 8.62
C TYR A 44 0.58 -19.17 9.57
N GLY A 45 1.11 -20.28 9.04
CA GLY A 45 1.39 -21.48 9.83
C GLY A 45 2.61 -21.28 10.73
N ALA A 46 2.61 -21.90 11.91
CA ALA A 46 3.70 -21.78 12.89
C ALA A 46 5.09 -22.17 12.34
N THR A 47 5.14 -23.01 11.30
CA THR A 47 6.37 -23.47 10.65
C THR A 47 6.66 -22.77 9.32
N THR A 48 5.83 -21.79 8.94
CA THR A 48 5.97 -21.06 7.67
C THR A 48 6.73 -19.76 7.87
N THR A 49 7.56 -19.40 6.89
CA THR A 49 8.27 -18.12 6.91
C THR A 49 7.27 -16.96 6.99
N PRO A 50 7.47 -16.00 7.91
CA PRO A 50 6.59 -14.84 8.02
C PRO A 50 6.52 -14.06 6.69
N PRO A 51 5.33 -13.54 6.34
CA PRO A 51 5.16 -12.77 5.11
C PRO A 51 5.99 -11.47 5.12
N PRO A 52 6.55 -11.05 3.98
CA PRO A 52 7.57 -9.99 3.91
C PRO A 52 7.04 -8.56 4.17
N CYS A 53 5.74 -8.38 4.40
CA CYS A 53 5.09 -7.07 4.54
C CYS A 53 4.61 -6.78 5.97
N ILE A 54 4.99 -7.59 6.96
CA ILE A 54 4.70 -7.33 8.38
C ILE A 54 5.98 -6.99 9.13
N SER A 55 6.03 -5.81 9.76
CA SER A 55 7.09 -5.46 10.71
C SER A 55 6.69 -5.94 12.10
N GLY A 56 7.58 -6.67 12.79
CA GLY A 56 7.33 -7.18 14.15
C GLY A 56 6.83 -8.63 14.24
N ALA A 57 7.00 -9.44 13.19
CA ALA A 57 6.68 -10.87 13.20
C ALA A 57 7.71 -11.76 13.93
N GLU A 58 8.69 -11.13 14.58
CA GLU A 58 9.64 -11.79 15.47
C GLU A 58 9.06 -11.70 16.89
N GLY A 59 8.24 -12.68 17.24
CA GLY A 59 7.71 -12.90 18.58
C GLY A 59 7.81 -14.37 18.93
#